data_AF-A0A1H8JE82-F1
#
_entry.id   AF-A0A1H8JE82-F1
#
_cell.length_a   1.000
_cell.length_b   1.000
_cell.length_c   1.000
_cell.angle_alpha   90.00
_cell.angle_beta   90.00
_cell.angle_gamma   90.00
#
_symmetry.space_group_name_H-M   'P 1'
#
loop_
_entity.id
_entity.type
_entity.pdbx_description
1 polymer ?
#
loop_
_entity_poly.entity_id
_entity_poly.type
_entity_poly.pdbx_seq_one_letter_code
_entity_poly.pdbx_strand_id
1 'polypeptide(L)'
;MLRPYDVAMPHVVPLLPRRPRPPRRRGGGRAAAVTALVLLLSGALVAWALDGVLGLSFTPKTVPAEHFGAVPATAPQPPPRITAITGADSPRLRLAAQAVADALAARGRPSPALRSGARPTAVPAGVLAVRAGSGGSSAEQYRLRASDGGLLLDAAGQAGAAAGLYRLADRVRSGEDAMADVPLAVGGAAAWATGTERALSAWNDQMTLLPWGLHRILGITTYLGVPTSLPRDVALAGAALVLLGAALGVRRRVGRTG
;
A
#
# COMPACT_ATOMS: atom_id res chain seq x y z
N MET A 1 18.26 -13.18 50.50
CA MET A 1 16.99 -12.40 50.51
C MET A 1 15.89 -13.31 49.96
N LEU A 2 15.12 -13.94 50.85
CA LEU A 2 14.06 -14.90 50.54
C LEU A 2 12.72 -14.14 50.45
N ARG A 3 11.96 -14.30 49.37
CA ARG A 3 10.58 -13.79 49.25
C ARG A 3 9.60 -14.82 49.86
N PRO A 4 8.65 -14.40 50.70
CA PRO A 4 7.68 -15.31 51.30
C PRO A 4 6.52 -15.64 50.34
N TYR A 5 5.94 -16.80 50.60
CA TYR A 5 4.85 -17.49 49.91
C TYR A 5 3.54 -16.70 49.92
N ASP A 6 2.92 -16.57 48.74
CA ASP A 6 1.54 -16.13 48.57
C ASP A 6 0.58 -17.31 48.77
N VAL A 7 -0.36 -17.16 49.71
CA VAL A 7 -1.32 -18.18 50.13
C VAL A 7 -2.54 -18.13 49.22
N ALA A 8 -2.81 -19.24 48.51
CA ALA A 8 -3.97 -19.40 47.65
C ALA A 8 -5.26 -19.51 48.48
N MET A 9 -6.19 -18.57 48.28
CA MET A 9 -7.55 -18.62 48.84
C MET A 9 -8.48 -19.46 47.93
N PRO A 10 -9.32 -20.34 48.50
CA PRO A 10 -10.25 -21.16 47.73
C PRO A 10 -11.42 -20.33 47.18
N HIS A 11 -11.58 -20.33 45.86
CA HIS A 11 -12.71 -19.73 45.16
C HIS A 11 -14.01 -20.50 45.45
N VAL A 12 -14.87 -19.93 46.28
CA VAL A 12 -16.26 -20.38 46.45
C VAL A 12 -17.07 -19.87 45.25
N VAL A 13 -17.48 -20.79 44.36
CA VAL A 13 -18.32 -20.50 43.20
C VAL A 13 -19.78 -20.39 43.65
N PRO A 14 -20.46 -19.23 43.50
CA PRO A 14 -21.87 -19.08 43.88
C PRO A 14 -22.77 -19.82 42.88
N LEU A 15 -23.61 -20.73 43.37
CA LEU A 15 -24.67 -21.38 42.60
C LEU A 15 -25.74 -20.35 42.22
N LEU A 16 -25.67 -19.84 40.99
CA LEU A 16 -26.67 -18.92 40.43
C LEU A 16 -28.04 -19.62 40.25
N PRO A 17 -29.16 -18.95 40.60
CA PRO A 17 -30.51 -19.50 40.47
C PRO A 17 -30.86 -19.81 39.01
N ARG A 18 -31.36 -21.03 38.78
CA ARG A 18 -31.81 -21.48 37.46
C ARG A 18 -32.99 -20.63 36.98
N ARG A 19 -32.76 -19.81 35.96
CA ARG A 19 -33.82 -19.00 35.32
C ARG A 19 -34.90 -19.90 34.69
N PRO A 20 -36.19 -19.54 34.80
CA PRO A 20 -37.28 -20.27 34.17
C PRO A 20 -37.12 -20.27 32.65
N ARG A 21 -37.28 -21.44 32.03
CA ARG A 21 -37.19 -21.59 30.57
C ARG A 21 -38.37 -20.89 29.91
N PRO A 22 -38.15 -19.98 28.95
CA PRO A 22 -39.24 -19.30 28.26
C PRO A 22 -40.08 -20.29 27.42
N PRO A 23 -41.39 -20.05 27.27
CA PRO A 23 -42.26 -20.90 26.48
C PRO A 23 -41.83 -20.91 25.01
N ARG A 24 -41.66 -22.11 24.44
CA ARG A 24 -41.32 -22.30 23.02
C ARG A 24 -42.48 -21.87 22.13
N ARG A 25 -42.37 -20.69 21.51
CA ARG A 25 -43.29 -20.22 20.44
C ARG A 25 -43.18 -21.15 19.21
N ARG A 26 -44.14 -22.06 19.04
CA ARG A 26 -44.20 -23.05 17.94
C ARG A 26 -44.89 -22.58 16.64
N GLY A 27 -45.19 -21.29 16.47
CA GLY A 27 -46.06 -20.81 15.37
C GLY A 27 -45.39 -20.20 14.13
N GLY A 28 -44.06 -20.00 14.09
CA GLY A 28 -43.41 -19.18 13.06
C GLY A 28 -42.91 -19.91 11.80
N GLY A 29 -42.79 -21.24 11.84
CA GLY A 29 -42.01 -22.00 10.85
C GLY A 29 -42.57 -21.93 9.43
N ARG A 30 -43.89 -22.02 9.25
CA ARG A 30 -44.52 -22.00 7.92
C ARG A 30 -44.40 -20.63 7.23
N ALA A 31 -44.62 -19.54 7.98
CA ALA A 31 -44.48 -18.20 7.44
C ALA A 31 -43.01 -17.87 7.08
N ALA A 32 -42.05 -18.34 7.89
CA ALA A 32 -40.63 -18.21 7.59
C ALA A 32 -40.24 -19.02 6.34
N ALA A 33 -40.72 -20.26 6.21
CA ALA A 33 -40.45 -21.10 5.05
C ALA A 33 -40.99 -20.51 3.74
N VAL A 34 -42.23 -20.00 3.75
CA VAL A 34 -42.81 -19.33 2.58
C VAL A 34 -42.03 -18.07 2.21
N THR A 35 -41.63 -17.27 3.20
CA THR A 35 -40.83 -16.06 2.95
C THR A 35 -39.47 -16.42 2.35
N ALA A 36 -38.81 -17.46 2.88
CA ALA A 36 -37.54 -17.94 2.34
C ALA A 36 -37.68 -18.46 0.90
N LEU A 37 -38.75 -19.21 0.60
CA LEU A 37 -39.02 -19.70 -0.74
C LEU A 37 -39.25 -18.56 -1.74
N VAL A 38 -40.05 -17.56 -1.38
CA VAL A 38 -40.29 -16.38 -2.24
C VAL A 38 -38.99 -15.62 -2.50
N LEU A 39 -38.16 -15.41 -1.47
CA LEU A 39 -36.88 -14.73 -1.64
C LEU A 39 -35.92 -15.52 -2.55
N LEU A 40 -35.87 -16.85 -2.40
CA LEU A 40 -35.03 -17.70 -3.25
C LEU A 40 -35.49 -17.69 -4.71
N LEU A 41 -36.80 -17.81 -4.95
CA LEU A 41 -37.36 -17.78 -6.31
C LEU A 41 -37.16 -16.41 -6.97
N SER A 42 -37.38 -15.32 -6.23
CA SER A 42 -37.12 -13.97 -6.73
C SER A 42 -35.64 -13.77 -7.02
N GLY A 43 -34.73 -14.24 -6.15
CA GLY A 43 -33.29 -14.18 -6.40
C GLY A 43 -32.86 -14.97 -7.63
N ALA A 44 -33.40 -16.18 -7.82
CA ALA A 44 -33.13 -17.01 -8.99
C ALA A 44 -33.64 -16.36 -10.28
N LEU A 45 -34.83 -15.78 -10.27
CA LEU A 45 -35.40 -15.08 -11.43
C LEU A 45 -34.57 -13.84 -11.79
N VAL A 46 -34.15 -13.05 -10.80
CA VAL A 46 -33.28 -11.89 -11.03
C VAL A 46 -31.92 -12.33 -11.57
N ALA A 47 -31.31 -13.38 -11.02
CA ALA A 47 -30.04 -13.90 -11.53
C ALA A 47 -30.18 -14.37 -12.99
N TRP A 48 -31.25 -15.08 -13.32
CA TRP A 48 -31.53 -15.54 -14.68
C TRP A 48 -31.77 -14.38 -15.67
N ALA A 49 -32.55 -13.37 -15.26
CA ALA A 49 -32.79 -12.19 -16.08
C ALA A 49 -31.52 -11.36 -16.29
N LEU A 50 -30.68 -11.23 -15.25
CA LEU A 50 -29.39 -10.55 -15.36
C LEU A 50 -28.43 -11.29 -16.30
N ASP A 51 -28.36 -12.62 -16.22
CA ASP A 51 -27.52 -13.43 -17.11
C ASP A 51 -27.92 -13.25 -18.58
N GLY A 52 -29.24 -13.24 -18.86
CA GLY A 52 -29.78 -12.98 -20.19
C GLY A 52 -29.56 -11.55 -20.71
N VAL A 53 -29.71 -10.54 -19.85
CA VAL A 53 -29.50 -9.12 -20.24
C VAL A 53 -28.02 -8.78 -20.39
N LEU A 54 -27.16 -9.34 -19.54
CA LEU A 54 -25.72 -9.08 -19.57
C LEU A 54 -25.01 -9.87 -20.70
N GLY A 55 -25.69 -10.81 -21.35
CA GLY A 55 -25.13 -11.59 -22.47
C GLY A 55 -23.85 -12.31 -22.07
N LEU A 56 -23.78 -12.79 -20.82
CA LEU A 56 -22.59 -13.43 -20.27
C LEU A 56 -22.37 -14.78 -20.93
N SER A 57 -21.66 -14.80 -22.05
CA SER A 57 -21.18 -16.03 -22.67
C SER A 57 -19.77 -16.35 -22.19
N PHE A 58 -19.60 -17.52 -21.57
CA PHE A 58 -18.28 -18.03 -21.26
C PHE A 58 -17.75 -18.82 -22.44
N THR A 59 -16.90 -18.19 -23.25
CA THR A 59 -16.10 -18.92 -24.23
C THR A 59 -14.77 -19.28 -23.57
N PRO A 60 -14.39 -20.56 -23.46
CA PRO A 60 -13.09 -20.95 -22.94
C PRO A 60 -11.99 -20.24 -23.74
N LYS A 61 -11.33 -19.27 -23.12
CA LYS A 61 -10.25 -18.54 -23.77
C LYS A 61 -9.02 -19.43 -23.73
N THR A 62 -8.57 -19.89 -24.89
CA THR A 62 -7.26 -20.54 -25.02
C THR A 62 -6.22 -19.54 -24.55
N VAL A 63 -5.56 -19.82 -23.42
CA VAL A 63 -4.47 -18.98 -22.90
C VAL A 63 -3.33 -19.10 -23.90
N PRO A 64 -2.92 -18.00 -24.57
CA PRO A 64 -1.76 -18.05 -25.46
C PRO A 64 -0.55 -18.55 -24.66
N ALA A 65 0.22 -19.48 -25.23
CA ALA A 65 1.43 -19.96 -24.58
C ALA A 65 2.35 -18.77 -24.29
N GLU A 66 2.62 -18.52 -23.01
CA GLU A 66 3.54 -17.46 -22.59
C GLU A 66 4.97 -17.85 -22.99
N HIS A 67 5.55 -17.09 -23.92
CA HIS A 67 6.93 -17.28 -24.33
C HIS A 67 7.81 -16.41 -23.43
N PHE A 68 8.36 -17.01 -22.38
CA PHE A 68 9.33 -16.32 -21.53
C PHE A 68 10.68 -16.22 -22.25
N GLY A 69 10.92 -15.07 -22.88
CA GLY A 69 12.25 -14.70 -23.33
C GLY A 69 13.03 -14.10 -22.17
N ALA A 70 14.20 -14.66 -21.85
CA ALA A 70 15.13 -14.00 -20.94
C ALA A 70 15.53 -12.65 -21.55
N VAL A 71 15.29 -11.57 -20.80
CA VAL A 71 15.77 -10.24 -21.21
C VAL A 71 17.31 -10.29 -21.23
N PRO A 72 17.96 -9.79 -22.29
CA PRO A 72 19.41 -9.72 -22.34
C PRO A 72 19.95 -9.01 -21.09
N ALA A 73 21.00 -9.58 -20.50
CA ALA A 73 21.60 -9.00 -19.30
C ALA A 73 22.14 -7.59 -19.60
N THR A 74 21.64 -6.59 -18.87
CA THR A 74 22.16 -5.23 -18.94
C THR A 74 23.56 -5.17 -18.34
N ALA A 75 24.50 -4.53 -19.03
CA ALA A 75 25.83 -4.32 -18.50
C ALA A 75 25.77 -3.50 -17.19
N PRO A 76 26.45 -3.93 -16.12
CA PRO A 76 26.42 -3.20 -14.86
C PRO A 76 27.10 -1.83 -14.99
N GLN A 77 26.53 -0.80 -14.36
CA GLN A 77 27.12 0.54 -14.33
C GLN A 77 28.47 0.53 -13.61
N PRO A 78 29.43 1.38 -14.00
CA PRO A 78 30.74 1.43 -13.36
C PRO A 78 30.60 1.93 -11.92
N PRO A 79 31.31 1.30 -10.96
CA PRO A 79 31.21 1.69 -9.55
C PRO A 79 31.74 3.11 -9.32
N PRO A 80 31.12 3.88 -8.41
CA PRO A 80 31.52 5.25 -8.12
C PRO A 80 32.95 5.30 -7.58
N ARG A 81 33.67 6.39 -7.89
CA ARG A 81 35.05 6.59 -7.45
C ARG A 81 35.05 7.22 -6.05
N ILE A 82 34.98 6.41 -5.01
CA ILE A 82 35.05 6.87 -3.61
C ILE A 82 36.42 6.49 -3.05
N THR A 83 37.21 7.48 -2.65
CA THR A 83 38.57 7.32 -2.10
C THR A 83 38.60 7.47 -0.58
N ALA A 84 37.63 8.16 0.01
CA ALA A 84 37.50 8.30 1.46
C ALA A 84 36.03 8.39 1.89
N ILE A 85 35.73 7.87 3.07
CA ILE A 85 34.43 8.03 3.74
C ILE A 85 34.68 8.76 5.06
N THR A 86 33.99 9.89 5.27
CA THR A 86 34.13 10.74 6.47
C THR A 86 32.85 10.82 7.28
N GLY A 87 32.93 11.17 8.56
CA GLY A 87 31.76 11.37 9.44
C GLY A 87 31.09 10.08 9.95
N ALA A 88 31.78 8.94 9.83
CA ALA A 88 31.33 7.64 10.31
C ALA A 88 31.89 7.34 11.72
N ASP A 89 31.69 8.25 12.69
CA ASP A 89 32.40 8.18 13.98
C ASP A 89 31.85 7.13 14.96
N SER A 90 30.57 6.75 14.84
CA SER A 90 29.98 5.75 15.73
C SER A 90 30.27 4.32 15.26
N PRO A 91 30.32 3.32 16.17
CA PRO A 91 30.56 1.92 15.79
C PRO A 91 29.60 1.40 14.72
N ARG A 92 28.32 1.78 14.81
CA ARG A 92 27.29 1.43 13.82
C ARG A 92 27.59 2.03 12.45
N LEU A 93 28.01 3.30 12.40
CA LEU A 93 28.36 3.96 11.14
C LEU A 93 29.66 3.44 10.54
N ARG A 94 30.66 3.08 11.37
CA ARG A 94 31.87 2.42 10.88
C ARG A 94 31.57 1.09 10.20
N LEU A 95 30.70 0.26 10.80
CA LEU A 95 30.29 -1.01 10.19
C LEU A 95 29.56 -0.79 8.86
N ALA A 96 28.65 0.18 8.80
CA ALA A 96 27.94 0.51 7.55
C ALA A 96 28.88 1.09 6.48
N ALA A 97 29.86 1.92 6.87
CA ALA A 97 30.88 2.43 5.96
C ALA A 97 31.82 1.33 5.45
N GLN A 98 32.15 0.36 6.31
CA GLN A 98 32.90 -0.84 5.90
C GLN A 98 32.13 -1.63 4.84
N ALA A 99 30.81 -1.79 4.98
CA ALA A 99 30.01 -2.46 3.97
C ALA A 99 30.07 -1.78 2.58
N VAL A 100 30.17 -0.44 2.53
CA VAL A 100 30.40 0.31 1.28
C VAL A 100 31.80 0.05 0.74
N ALA A 101 32.82 0.04 1.61
CA ALA A 101 34.19 -0.28 1.21
C ALA A 101 34.32 -1.68 0.60
N ASP A 102 33.70 -2.69 1.24
CA ASP A 102 33.68 -4.06 0.78
C ASP A 102 32.93 -4.20 -0.56
N ALA A 103 31.80 -3.48 -0.72
CA ALA A 103 31.06 -3.44 -1.98
C ALA A 103 31.89 -2.85 -3.14
N LEU A 104 32.65 -1.79 -2.87
CA LEU A 104 33.57 -1.19 -3.85
C LEU A 104 34.71 -2.15 -4.20
N ALA A 105 35.31 -2.80 -3.20
CA ALA A 105 36.36 -3.79 -3.39
C ALA A 105 35.89 -4.99 -4.23
N ALA A 106 34.69 -5.51 -3.96
CA ALA A 106 34.07 -6.57 -4.74
C ALA A 106 33.86 -6.19 -6.23
N ARG A 107 33.79 -4.89 -6.52
CA ARG A 107 33.68 -4.33 -7.87
C ARG A 107 35.03 -3.87 -8.45
N GLY A 108 36.14 -4.27 -7.85
CA GLY A 108 37.51 -3.99 -8.31
C GLY A 108 37.99 -2.56 -8.04
N ARG A 109 37.35 -1.83 -7.13
CA ARG A 109 37.83 -0.51 -6.67
C ARG A 109 38.72 -0.66 -5.43
N PRO A 110 39.71 0.24 -5.23
CA PRO A 110 40.45 0.27 -3.98
C PRO A 110 39.53 0.59 -2.80
N SER A 111 39.76 -0.04 -1.65
CA SER A 111 38.99 0.23 -0.44
C SER A 111 39.19 1.69 0.01
N PRO A 112 38.12 2.47 0.21
CA PRO A 112 38.23 3.86 0.64
C PRO A 112 38.77 3.96 2.06
N ALA A 113 39.53 5.03 2.32
CA ALA A 113 40.00 5.33 3.67
C ALA A 113 38.83 5.81 4.55
N LEU A 114 38.59 5.13 5.67
CA LEU A 114 37.64 5.58 6.68
C LEU A 114 38.31 6.64 7.56
N ARG A 115 37.82 7.88 7.50
CA ARG A 115 38.35 8.99 8.28
C ARG A 115 37.32 9.45 9.32
N SER A 116 37.73 9.46 10.57
CA SER A 116 37.01 10.20 11.61
C SER A 116 37.30 11.68 11.47
N GLY A 117 36.33 12.53 11.80
CA GLY A 117 36.59 13.97 11.89
C GLY A 117 35.45 14.87 11.44
N ALA A 118 35.72 16.17 11.63
CA ALA A 118 34.75 17.24 11.50
C ALA A 118 34.04 17.26 10.15
N ARG A 119 32.76 17.63 10.21
CA ARG A 119 31.85 17.79 9.08
C ARG A 119 32.45 18.76 8.06
N PRO A 120 32.87 18.29 6.87
CA PRO A 120 33.42 19.19 5.88
C PRO A 120 32.32 20.13 5.34
N THR A 121 32.65 21.41 5.17
CA THR A 121 31.74 22.44 4.62
C THR A 121 31.53 22.27 3.11
N ALA A 122 32.53 21.74 2.42
CA ALA A 122 32.46 21.32 1.02
C ALA A 122 32.95 19.87 0.91
N VAL A 123 32.28 19.05 0.09
CA VAL A 123 32.66 17.64 -0.09
C VAL A 123 33.61 17.55 -1.28
N PRO A 124 34.90 17.19 -1.08
CA PRO A 124 35.84 17.08 -2.19
C PRO A 124 35.48 15.93 -3.13
N ALA A 125 35.99 16.00 -4.37
CA ALA A 125 35.83 14.94 -5.34
C ALA A 125 36.32 13.58 -4.78
N GLY A 126 35.49 12.55 -4.96
CA GLY A 126 35.76 11.20 -4.48
C GLY A 126 35.61 10.98 -2.97
N VAL A 127 35.14 11.97 -2.21
CA VAL A 127 34.82 11.80 -0.79
C VAL A 127 33.33 11.52 -0.61
N LEU A 128 32.99 10.51 0.20
CA LEU A 128 31.64 10.30 0.72
C LEU A 128 31.56 10.87 2.14
N ALA A 129 30.96 12.05 2.29
CA ALA A 129 30.74 12.68 3.58
C ALA A 129 29.41 12.21 4.20
N VAL A 130 29.47 11.61 5.38
CA VAL A 130 28.30 11.16 6.13
C VAL A 130 27.94 12.19 7.18
N ARG A 131 26.67 12.55 7.23
CA ARG A 131 26.16 13.65 8.02
C ARG A 131 24.91 13.22 8.76
N ALA A 132 25.10 12.74 10.00
CA ALA A 132 24.00 12.42 10.90
C ALA A 132 23.60 13.65 11.74
N GLY A 133 22.31 13.81 12.03
CA GLY A 133 21.80 14.89 12.90
C GLY A 133 21.51 16.20 12.18
N SER A 134 21.21 16.18 10.88
CA SER A 134 20.90 17.38 10.11
C SER A 134 19.48 17.92 10.26
N GLY A 135 18.64 17.26 11.05
CA GLY A 135 17.22 17.59 11.17
C GLY A 135 16.40 16.96 10.04
N GLY A 136 15.42 16.15 10.41
CA GLY A 136 14.45 15.50 9.53
C GLY A 136 13.28 15.01 10.35
N SER A 137 12.15 14.70 9.71
CA SER A 137 10.92 14.32 10.43
C SER A 137 10.96 12.90 11.02
N SER A 138 11.90 12.05 10.56
CA SER A 138 12.10 10.69 11.05
C SER A 138 13.58 10.37 11.23
N ALA A 139 13.94 9.68 12.31
CA ALA A 139 15.31 9.27 12.63
C ALA A 139 15.93 8.31 11.59
N GLU A 140 15.10 7.67 10.77
CA GLU A 140 15.53 6.75 9.70
C GLU A 140 15.65 7.43 8.33
N GLN A 141 15.23 8.70 8.23
CA GLN A 141 15.30 9.43 6.98
C GLN A 141 16.75 9.78 6.63
N TYR A 142 17.11 9.51 5.36
CA TYR A 142 18.37 9.92 4.77
C TYR A 142 18.18 10.41 3.33
N ARG A 143 19.18 11.12 2.82
CA ARG A 143 19.23 11.68 1.48
C ARG A 143 20.66 11.66 0.98
N LEU A 144 20.90 11.00 -0.15
CA LEU A 144 22.18 11.02 -0.83
C LEU A 144 22.15 12.13 -1.89
N ARG A 145 23.23 12.92 -1.99
CA ARG A 145 23.38 14.01 -2.97
C ARG A 145 24.77 13.98 -3.59
N ALA A 146 24.88 14.34 -4.86
CA ALA A 146 26.17 14.70 -5.45
C ALA A 146 26.59 16.11 -5.00
N SER A 147 27.89 16.32 -4.79
CA SER A 147 28.48 17.62 -4.45
C SER A 147 29.89 17.69 -5.03
N ASP A 148 30.13 18.51 -6.06
CA ASP A 148 31.46 18.77 -6.65
C ASP A 148 32.33 17.52 -6.91
N GLY A 149 31.70 16.45 -7.42
CA GLY A 149 32.37 15.16 -7.68
C GLY A 149 32.54 14.26 -6.45
N GLY A 150 32.11 14.70 -5.28
CA GLY A 150 31.91 13.92 -4.06
C GLY A 150 30.44 13.56 -3.83
N LEU A 151 30.19 12.83 -2.74
CA LEU A 151 28.87 12.39 -2.32
C LEU A 151 28.60 12.85 -0.89
N LEU A 152 27.44 13.46 -0.66
CA LEU A 152 26.96 13.82 0.67
C LEU A 152 25.79 12.93 1.05
N LEU A 153 25.94 12.16 2.12
CA LEU A 153 24.86 11.41 2.74
C LEU A 153 24.35 12.17 3.96
N ASP A 154 23.19 12.79 3.80
CA ASP A 154 22.55 13.58 4.84
C ASP A 154 21.43 12.80 5.52
N ALA A 155 21.47 12.68 6.86
CA ALA A 155 20.48 11.91 7.60
C ALA A 155 20.06 12.58 8.91
N ALA A 156 18.79 12.39 9.27
CA ALA A 156 18.22 12.95 10.49
C ALA A 156 18.88 12.38 11.76
N GLY A 157 19.36 11.13 11.71
CA GLY A 157 20.03 10.46 12.82
C GLY A 157 20.98 9.34 12.37
N GLN A 158 21.62 8.69 13.34
CA GLN A 158 22.58 7.60 13.06
C GLN A 158 21.92 6.39 12.39
N ALA A 159 20.65 6.10 12.71
CA ALA A 159 19.91 5.00 12.10
C ALA A 159 19.70 5.24 10.59
N GLY A 160 19.23 6.44 10.21
CA GLY A 160 19.09 6.82 8.80
C GLY A 160 20.43 6.86 8.06
N ALA A 161 21.50 7.38 8.67
CA ALA A 161 22.83 7.38 8.05
C ALA A 161 23.34 5.94 7.80
N ALA A 162 23.16 5.03 8.75
CA ALA A 162 23.51 3.62 8.56
C ALA A 162 22.67 2.97 7.44
N ALA A 163 21.36 3.22 7.42
CA ALA A 163 20.47 2.71 6.37
C ALA A 163 20.88 3.23 4.98
N GLY A 164 21.23 4.51 4.87
CA GLY A 164 21.72 5.10 3.62
C GLY A 164 23.03 4.50 3.14
N LEU A 165 23.98 4.23 4.04
CA LEU A 165 25.23 3.56 3.70
C LEU A 165 25.02 2.12 3.23
N TYR A 166 24.17 1.34 3.91
CA TYR A 166 23.85 -0.02 3.47
C TYR A 166 23.16 -0.02 2.10
N ARG A 167 22.19 0.88 1.89
CA ARG A 167 21.52 1.01 0.60
C ARG A 167 22.47 1.38 -0.53
N LEU A 168 23.46 2.23 -0.25
CA LEU A 168 24.53 2.55 -1.21
C LEU A 168 25.42 1.33 -1.49
N ALA A 169 25.78 0.56 -0.46
CA ALA A 169 26.57 -0.67 -0.62
C ALA A 169 25.84 -1.69 -1.51
N ASP A 170 24.56 -1.93 -1.26
CA ASP A 170 23.76 -2.88 -2.05
C ASP A 170 23.64 -2.47 -3.51
N ARG A 171 23.48 -1.18 -3.77
CA ARG A 171 23.44 -0.62 -5.13
C ARG A 171 24.77 -0.78 -5.88
N VAL A 172 25.89 -0.58 -5.18
CA VAL A 172 27.22 -0.83 -5.75
C VAL A 172 27.40 -2.32 -6.07
N ARG A 173 26.91 -3.23 -5.22
CA ARG A 173 26.93 -4.67 -5.47
C ARG A 173 26.08 -5.04 -6.69
N SER A 174 24.85 -4.51 -6.78
CA SER A 174 23.93 -4.81 -7.89
C SER A 174 24.36 -4.21 -9.23
N GLY A 175 25.24 -3.20 -9.22
CA GLY A 175 25.65 -2.50 -10.45
C GLY A 175 24.62 -1.54 -10.99
N GLU A 176 23.68 -1.14 -10.15
CA GLU A 176 22.81 -0.01 -10.41
C GLU A 176 23.57 1.32 -10.27
N ASP A 177 23.07 2.36 -10.93
CA ASP A 177 23.62 3.70 -10.78
C ASP A 177 23.42 4.22 -9.35
N ALA A 178 24.54 4.39 -8.64
CA ALA A 178 24.66 4.94 -7.28
C ALA A 178 23.81 6.20 -7.04
N MET A 179 23.53 6.97 -8.10
CA MET A 179 22.85 8.25 -8.07
C MET A 179 21.44 8.25 -8.70
N ALA A 180 20.89 7.11 -9.14
CA ALA A 180 19.60 7.08 -9.85
C ALA A 180 18.42 7.69 -9.06
N ASP A 181 18.53 7.84 -7.73
CA ASP A 181 17.48 8.42 -6.89
C ASP A 181 17.63 9.93 -6.68
N VAL A 182 18.77 10.51 -7.08
CA VAL A 182 19.08 11.94 -6.91
C VAL A 182 18.20 12.83 -7.81
N PRO A 183 17.92 12.48 -9.09
CA PRO A 183 17.06 13.30 -9.95
C PRO A 183 15.59 13.33 -9.51
N LEU A 184 15.06 12.23 -8.95
CA LEU A 184 13.66 12.16 -8.51
C LEU A 184 13.37 13.07 -7.31
N ALA A 185 14.40 13.45 -6.55
CA ALA A 185 14.28 14.38 -5.45
C ALA A 185 14.15 15.85 -5.92
N VAL A 186 14.52 16.18 -7.16
CA VAL A 186 14.29 17.51 -7.76
C VAL A 186 12.84 17.63 -8.24
N GLY A 187 12.26 16.58 -8.81
CA GLY A 187 10.84 16.53 -9.13
C GLY A 187 9.95 16.64 -7.88
N GLY A 188 10.31 15.93 -6.80
CA GLY A 188 9.61 16.03 -5.52
C GLY A 188 9.82 17.37 -4.79
N ALA A 189 11.01 17.99 -4.91
CA ALA A 189 11.28 19.30 -4.33
C ALA A 189 10.62 20.45 -5.11
N ALA A 190 10.48 20.33 -6.43
CA ALA A 190 9.68 21.26 -7.23
C ALA A 190 8.21 21.21 -6.81
N ALA A 191 7.64 20.02 -6.64
CA ALA A 191 6.28 19.84 -6.12
C ALA A 191 6.10 20.40 -4.69
N TRP A 192 7.13 20.29 -3.84
CA TRP A 192 7.12 20.84 -2.48
C TRP A 192 7.30 22.37 -2.44
N ALA A 193 8.09 22.93 -3.36
CA ALA A 193 8.34 24.38 -3.46
C ALA A 193 7.21 25.14 -4.17
N THR A 194 6.45 24.50 -5.06
CA THR A 194 5.35 25.16 -5.78
C THR A 194 4.04 25.26 -4.99
N GLY A 195 3.96 24.63 -3.81
CA GLY A 195 2.75 24.56 -3.00
C GLY A 195 1.81 23.44 -3.47
N THR A 196 1.20 22.75 -2.52
CA THR A 196 0.26 21.65 -2.73
C THR A 196 -0.90 22.02 -3.66
N GLU A 197 -1.31 23.29 -3.67
CA GLU A 197 -2.34 23.80 -4.59
C GLU A 197 -1.89 23.80 -6.05
N ARG A 198 -0.65 24.16 -6.37
CA ARG A 198 -0.15 24.08 -7.76
C ARG A 198 0.19 22.66 -8.16
N ALA A 199 0.62 21.81 -7.23
CA ALA A 199 0.77 20.39 -7.48
C ALA A 199 -0.59 19.72 -7.74
N LEU A 200 -1.64 20.11 -7.00
CA LEU A 200 -3.02 19.71 -7.27
C LEU A 200 -3.54 20.31 -8.58
N SER A 201 -3.22 21.57 -8.93
CA SER A 201 -3.59 22.15 -10.21
C SER A 201 -2.86 21.48 -11.37
N ALA A 202 -1.57 21.20 -11.29
CA ALA A 202 -0.82 20.50 -12.32
C ALA A 202 -1.23 19.02 -12.44
N TRP A 203 -1.55 18.37 -11.32
CA TRP A 203 -2.11 17.02 -11.30
C TRP A 203 -3.55 17.01 -11.83
N ASN A 204 -4.35 18.05 -11.56
CA ASN A 204 -5.69 18.27 -12.12
C ASN A 204 -5.64 18.66 -13.61
N ASP A 205 -4.60 19.36 -14.04
CA ASP A 205 -4.30 19.66 -15.45
C ASP A 205 -3.72 18.42 -16.16
N GLN A 206 -3.21 17.45 -15.42
CA GLN A 206 -2.94 16.09 -15.93
C GLN A 206 -4.18 15.19 -15.84
N MET A 207 -5.16 15.50 -14.98
CA MET A 207 -6.52 14.94 -15.04
C MET A 207 -7.34 15.57 -16.20
N THR A 208 -6.87 16.65 -16.84
CA THR A 208 -7.33 17.04 -18.19
C THR A 208 -6.53 16.37 -19.32
N LEU A 209 -5.56 15.49 -19.00
CA LEU A 209 -5.07 14.40 -19.88
C LEU A 209 -5.82 13.07 -19.62
N LEU A 210 -6.59 12.94 -18.52
CA LEU A 210 -7.57 11.88 -18.38
C LEU A 210 -8.79 11.92 -19.32
N PRO A 211 -9.13 12.97 -20.11
CA PRO A 211 -10.14 12.83 -21.16
C PRO A 211 -9.80 11.68 -22.10
N TRP A 212 -8.51 11.38 -22.33
CA TRP A 212 -8.09 10.24 -23.14
C TRP A 212 -8.28 8.87 -22.46
N GLY A 213 -7.99 8.76 -21.15
CA GLY A 213 -8.17 7.52 -20.39
C GLY A 213 -9.64 7.25 -19.99
N LEU A 214 -10.36 8.32 -19.69
CA LEU A 214 -11.76 8.32 -19.30
C LEU A 214 -12.66 8.14 -20.54
N HIS A 215 -12.28 8.63 -21.72
CA HIS A 215 -12.90 8.23 -23.00
C HIS A 215 -12.71 6.74 -23.31
N ARG A 216 -11.66 6.09 -22.78
CA ARG A 216 -11.43 4.66 -22.98
C ARG A 216 -12.28 3.80 -22.03
N ILE A 217 -12.49 4.26 -20.79
CA ILE A 217 -13.39 3.63 -19.83
C ILE A 217 -14.87 3.90 -20.18
N LEU A 218 -15.23 5.13 -20.54
CA LEU A 218 -16.55 5.44 -21.09
C LEU A 218 -16.77 4.76 -22.44
N GLY A 219 -15.72 4.66 -23.27
CA GLY A 219 -15.76 3.92 -24.52
C GLY A 219 -16.11 2.46 -24.31
N ILE A 220 -15.56 1.82 -23.27
CA ILE A 220 -15.92 0.44 -22.89
C ILE A 220 -17.37 0.34 -22.39
N THR A 221 -17.88 1.29 -21.60
CA THR A 221 -19.29 1.26 -21.19
C THR A 221 -20.27 1.55 -22.33
N THR A 222 -19.88 2.37 -23.32
CA THR A 222 -20.69 2.66 -24.51
C THR A 222 -20.63 1.51 -25.53
N TYR A 223 -19.49 0.81 -25.65
CA TYR A 223 -19.36 -0.37 -26.52
C TYR A 223 -20.00 -1.64 -25.95
N LEU A 224 -20.17 -1.73 -24.62
CA LEU A 224 -20.90 -2.82 -23.98
C LEU A 224 -22.43 -2.68 -24.11
N GLY A 225 -22.94 -1.62 -24.75
CA GLY A 225 -24.37 -1.46 -25.05
C GLY A 225 -25.26 -1.38 -23.82
N VAL A 226 -24.69 -1.05 -22.64
CA VAL A 226 -25.43 -0.97 -21.37
C VAL A 226 -26.44 0.18 -21.47
N PRO A 227 -27.76 -0.10 -21.49
CA PRO A 227 -28.77 0.95 -21.65
C PRO A 227 -28.66 1.98 -20.54
N THR A 228 -28.68 3.27 -20.87
CA THR A 228 -28.65 4.37 -19.89
C THR A 228 -29.84 4.38 -18.94
N SER A 229 -30.89 3.59 -19.22
CA SER A 229 -32.04 3.40 -18.33
C SER A 229 -31.78 2.42 -17.18
N LEU A 230 -30.78 1.53 -17.26
CA LEU A 230 -30.56 0.45 -16.28
C LEU A 230 -30.50 0.94 -14.83
N PRO A 231 -29.78 2.03 -14.48
CA PRO A 231 -29.78 2.54 -13.12
C PRO A 231 -31.17 2.98 -12.63
N ARG A 232 -32.00 3.55 -13.51
CA ARG A 232 -33.39 3.94 -13.17
C ARG A 232 -34.27 2.71 -13.01
N ASP A 233 -34.12 1.73 -13.88
CA ASP A 233 -34.93 0.49 -13.85
C ASP A 233 -34.64 -0.32 -12.57
N VAL A 234 -33.36 -0.44 -12.16
CA VAL A 234 -32.96 -1.07 -10.89
C VAL A 234 -33.48 -0.29 -9.68
N ALA A 235 -33.40 1.05 -9.72
CA ALA A 235 -33.92 1.89 -8.63
C ALA A 235 -35.43 1.75 -8.47
N LEU A 236 -36.19 1.74 -9.57
CA LEU A 236 -37.64 1.55 -9.57
C LEU A 236 -38.04 0.17 -9.07
N ALA A 237 -37.34 -0.87 -9.51
CA ALA A 237 -37.57 -2.25 -9.04
C ALA A 237 -37.31 -2.38 -7.53
N GLY A 238 -36.22 -1.77 -7.03
CA GLY A 238 -35.92 -1.73 -5.60
C GLY A 238 -36.98 -1.00 -4.79
N ALA A 239 -37.45 0.16 -5.26
CA ALA A 239 -38.51 0.92 -4.61
C ALA A 239 -39.83 0.13 -4.55
N ALA A 240 -40.21 -0.55 -5.63
CA ALA A 240 -41.42 -1.37 -5.67
C ALA A 240 -41.37 -2.53 -4.65
N LEU A 241 -40.22 -3.20 -4.52
CA LEU A 241 -40.01 -4.27 -3.53
C LEU A 241 -40.15 -3.76 -2.09
N VAL A 242 -39.59 -2.59 -1.78
CA VAL A 242 -39.70 -1.97 -0.45
C VAL A 242 -41.16 -1.65 -0.12
N LEU A 243 -41.90 -1.06 -1.07
CA LEU A 243 -43.32 -0.73 -0.88
C LEU A 243 -44.18 -1.98 -0.67
N LEU A 244 -43.94 -3.03 -1.45
CA LEU A 244 -44.64 -4.30 -1.31
C LEU A 244 -44.37 -4.94 0.06
N GLY A 245 -43.10 -4.92 0.50
CA GLY A 245 -42.70 -5.41 1.82
C GLY A 245 -43.37 -4.64 2.97
N ALA A 246 -43.42 -3.31 2.86
CA ALA A 246 -44.08 -2.45 3.83
C ALA A 246 -45.60 -2.73 3.92
N ALA A 247 -46.28 -2.83 2.77
CA ALA A 247 -47.72 -3.11 2.72
C ALA A 247 -48.07 -4.46 3.35
N LEU A 248 -47.30 -5.51 3.06
CA LEU A 248 -47.47 -6.83 3.67
C LEU A 248 -47.18 -6.82 5.18
N GLY A 249 -46.22 -6.00 5.62
CA GLY A 249 -45.87 -5.83 7.04
C GLY A 249 -46.96 -5.12 7.86
N VAL A 250 -47.62 -4.10 7.28
CA VAL A 250 -48.71 -3.36 7.94
C VAL A 250 -49.96 -4.24 8.09
N ARG A 251 -50.32 -4.98 7.03
CA ARG A 251 -51.52 -5.85 7.04
C ARG A 251 -51.47 -6.93 8.13
N ARG A 252 -50.27 -7.43 8.45
CA ARG A 252 -50.06 -8.42 9.53
C ARG A 252 -50.18 -7.85 10.95
N ARG A 253 -50.03 -6.54 11.14
CA ARG A 253 -50.20 -5.90 12.46
C ARG A 253 -51.66 -5.60 12.78
N VAL A 254 -52.41 -5.13 11.79
CA VAL A 254 -53.82 -4.75 11.98
C VAL A 254 -54.72 -5.95 12.30
N GLY A 255 -54.45 -7.12 11.72
CA GLY A 255 -55.22 -8.35 12.01
C GLY A 255 -54.90 -9.01 13.35
N ARG A 256 -54.09 -8.40 14.23
CA ARG A 256 -53.66 -8.98 15.50
C ARG A 256 -54.20 -8.23 16.74
N THR A 257 -54.97 -7.17 16.51
CA THR A 257 -55.53 -6.28 17.55
C THR A 257 -57.06 -6.24 17.56
N GLY A 258 -57.73 -7.12 16.83
CA GLY A 258 -59.16 -7.41 16.95
C GLY A 258 -59.34 -8.90 17.26
#